data_AF-A0A259HFS9-F1
#
_entry.id   AF-A0A259HFS9-F1
#
_cell.length_a   1.000
_cell.length_b   1.000
_cell.length_c   1.000
_cell.angle_alpha   90.00
_cell.angle_beta   90.00
_cell.angle_gamma   90.00
#
_symmetry.space_group_name_H-M   'P 1'
#
loop_
_entity.id
_entity.type
_entity.pdbx_description
1 polymer ?
#
loop_
_entity_poly.entity_id
_entity_poly.type
_entity_poly.pdbx_seq_one_letter_code
_entity_poly.pdbx_strand_id
1 'polypeptide(L)'
;MSEFRNGVADVIRTLNEIGFDIGTYHISVWGALRIAIVVVLVLMFARLGSRLAKRLFRRIDSLDGGQQLLGEKIVSLLVWGIAILIGIDVLGISLTALTVFSGAFGLAIGFGLQ
;
A
#
# COMPACT_ATOMS: atom_id res chain seq x y z
N MET A 1 31.49 -3.19 -2.88
CA MET A 1 30.05 -3.51 -2.96
C MET A 1 29.67 -4.82 -2.24
N SER A 2 30.50 -5.87 -2.24
CA SER A 2 30.21 -7.16 -1.57
C SER A 2 30.19 -7.08 -0.04
N GLU A 3 31.09 -6.32 0.57
CA GLU A 3 31.17 -6.22 2.04
C GLU A 3 29.93 -5.59 2.68
N PHE A 4 29.32 -4.59 2.03
CA PHE A 4 28.09 -3.96 2.52
C PHE A 4 26.89 -4.92 2.48
N ARG A 5 26.80 -5.78 1.45
CA ARG A 5 25.76 -6.82 1.38
C ARG A 5 25.91 -7.85 2.50
N ASN A 6 27.15 -8.21 2.84
CA ASN A 6 27.42 -9.16 3.91
C ASN A 6 27.08 -8.58 5.28
N GLY A 7 27.43 -7.31 5.54
CA GLY A 7 27.05 -6.63 6.77
C GLY A 7 25.53 -6.50 6.97
N VAL A 8 24.79 -6.16 5.90
CA VAL A 8 23.31 -6.14 5.95
C VAL A 8 22.74 -7.54 6.19
N ALA A 9 23.32 -8.57 5.57
CA ALA A 9 22.88 -9.94 5.76
C ALA A 9 23.09 -10.44 7.21
N ASP A 10 24.23 -10.11 7.82
CA ASP A 10 24.51 -10.50 9.21
C ASP A 10 23.62 -9.77 10.22
N VAL A 11 23.34 -8.47 10.01
CA VAL A 11 22.37 -7.73 10.82
C VAL A 11 20.98 -8.36 10.73
N ILE A 12 20.53 -8.73 9.53
CA ILE A 12 19.25 -9.42 9.33
C ILE A 12 19.22 -10.77 10.07
N ARG A 13 20.32 -11.54 10.06
CA ARG A 13 20.42 -12.82 10.76
C ARG A 13 20.30 -12.65 12.27
N THR A 14 21.04 -11.71 12.85
CA THR A 14 20.95 -11.43 14.30
C THR A 14 19.56 -10.93 14.70
N LEU A 15 18.93 -10.07 13.90
CA LEU A 15 17.54 -9.64 14.16
C LEU A 15 16.50 -10.76 13.98
N ASN A 16 16.82 -11.79 13.21
CA ASN A 16 15.95 -12.95 13.02
C ASN A 16 16.08 -13.97 14.17
N GLU A 17 17.23 -14.00 14.86
CA GLU A 17 17.45 -14.83 16.06
C GLU A 17 16.78 -14.22 17.31
N ILE A 18 16.57 -12.90 17.33
CA ILE A 18 15.74 -12.23 18.35
C ILE A 18 14.28 -12.34 17.91
N GLY A 19 13.65 -13.45 18.27
CA GLY A 19 12.22 -13.70 18.06
C GLY A 19 11.56 -14.23 19.33
N PHE A 20 10.29 -13.90 19.52
CA PHE A 20 9.49 -14.50 20.59
C PHE A 20 8.63 -15.60 19.98
N ASP A 21 8.77 -16.81 20.51
CA ASP A 21 7.88 -17.92 20.19
C ASP A 21 6.57 -17.79 20.97
N ILE A 22 5.45 -17.62 20.25
CA ILE A 22 4.11 -17.70 20.82
C ILE A 22 3.47 -19.00 20.32
N GLY A 23 3.54 -20.05 21.13
CA GLY A 23 3.04 -21.38 20.76
C GLY A 23 3.84 -21.98 19.61
N THR A 24 3.23 -22.11 18.42
CA THR A 24 3.87 -22.58 17.19
C THR A 24 4.25 -21.45 16.22
N TYR A 25 3.93 -20.20 16.56
CA TYR A 25 4.23 -19.04 15.73
C TYR A 25 5.50 -18.34 16.24
N HIS A 26 6.56 -18.40 15.44
CA HIS A 26 7.79 -17.65 15.68
C HIS A 26 7.62 -16.22 15.14
N ILE A 27 7.44 -15.24 16.01
CA ILE A 27 7.39 -13.83 15.62
C ILE A 27 8.80 -13.25 15.75
N SER A 28 9.48 -13.10 14.61
CA SER A 28 10.80 -12.47 14.57
C SER A 28 10.70 -10.94 14.57
N VAL A 29 11.62 -10.28 15.27
CA VAL A 29 11.72 -8.80 15.27
C VAL A 29 11.95 -8.28 13.85
N TRP A 30 12.68 -9.03 13.03
CA TRP A 30 12.85 -8.73 11.60
C TRP A 30 11.51 -8.66 10.84
N GLY A 31 10.57 -9.59 11.10
CA GLY A 31 9.25 -9.58 10.49
C GLY A 31 8.43 -8.34 10.85
N ALA A 32 8.42 -7.98 12.13
CA ALA A 32 7.75 -6.77 12.62
C ALA A 32 8.37 -5.49 12.01
N LEU A 33 9.71 -5.43 11.95
CA LEU A 33 10.43 -4.32 11.35
C LEU A 33 10.15 -4.20 9.85
N ARG A 34 10.12 -5.31 9.12
CA ARG A 34 9.74 -5.34 7.70
C ARG A 34 8.33 -4.76 7.50
N ILE A 35 7.35 -5.18 8.31
CA ILE A 35 5.98 -4.65 8.24
C ILE A 35 5.98 -3.14 8.48
N ALA A 36 6.65 -2.67 9.53
CA ALA A 36 6.74 -1.25 9.84
C ALA A 36 7.34 -0.44 8.68
N ILE A 37 8.44 -0.92 8.08
CA ILE A 37 9.07 -0.27 6.92
C ILE A 37 8.09 -0.18 5.75
N VAL A 38 7.41 -1.29 5.41
CA VAL A 38 6.45 -1.30 4.30
C VAL A 38 5.30 -0.32 4.55
N VAL A 39 4.75 -0.30 5.77
CA VAL A 39 3.68 0.65 6.13
C VAL A 39 4.14 2.10 5.98
N VAL A 40 5.34 2.45 6.47
CA VAL A 40 5.89 3.80 6.33
C VAL A 40 6.06 4.16 4.85
N LEU A 41 6.59 3.25 4.03
CA LEU A 41 6.76 3.47 2.59
C LEU A 41 5.41 3.66 1.89
N VAL A 42 4.42 2.81 2.16
CA VAL A 42 3.06 2.91 1.60
C VAL A 42 2.44 4.26 1.95
N LEU A 43 2.49 4.67 3.22
CA LEU A 43 1.95 5.96 3.67
C LEU A 43 2.68 7.15 3.01
N MET A 44 4.00 7.05 2.84
CA MET A 44 4.81 8.05 2.17
C MET A 44 4.41 8.17 0.70
N PHE A 45 4.37 7.06 -0.05
CA PHE A 45 3.99 7.04 -1.46
C PHE A 45 2.54 7.47 -1.67
N ALA A 46 1.60 7.02 -0.84
CA ALA A 46 0.21 7.43 -0.91
C ALA A 46 0.06 8.95 -0.70
N ARG A 47 0.76 9.53 0.29
CA ARG A 47 0.76 10.98 0.52
C ARG A 47 1.37 11.75 -0.62
N LEU A 48 2.53 11.32 -1.13
CA LEU A 48 3.20 11.97 -2.26
C LEU A 48 2.37 11.90 -3.53
N GLY A 49 1.87 10.72 -3.88
CA GLY A 49 0.99 10.49 -5.01
C GLY A 49 -0.30 11.31 -4.90
N SER A 50 -0.90 11.38 -3.72
CA SER A 50 -2.10 12.21 -3.49
C SER A 50 -1.78 13.69 -3.71
N ARG A 51 -0.66 14.20 -3.20
CA ARG A 51 -0.25 15.60 -3.44
C ARG A 51 -0.02 15.89 -4.91
N LEU A 52 0.58 14.95 -5.65
CA LEU A 52 0.78 15.08 -7.10
C LEU A 52 -0.56 15.06 -7.84
N ALA A 53 -1.45 14.13 -7.50
CA ALA A 53 -2.79 14.06 -8.06
C ALA A 53 -3.55 15.38 -7.88
N LYS A 54 -3.53 15.97 -6.68
CA LYS A 54 -4.13 17.28 -6.40
C LYS A 54 -3.59 18.38 -7.30
N ARG A 55 -2.26 18.43 -7.49
CA ARG A 55 -1.62 19.43 -8.35
C ARG A 55 -1.99 19.26 -9.81
N LEU A 56 -2.08 18.02 -10.29
CA LEU A 56 -2.49 17.73 -11.66
C LEU A 56 -3.96 18.06 -11.90
N PHE A 57 -4.84 17.68 -10.95
CA PHE A 57 -6.28 17.93 -11.04
C PHE A 57 -6.62 19.42 -11.05
N ARG A 58 -5.86 20.24 -10.31
CA ARG A 58 -5.99 21.70 -10.29
C ARG A 58 -5.61 22.42 -11.59
N ARG A 59 -4.91 21.75 -12.51
CA ARG A 59 -4.55 22.30 -13.82
C ARG A 59 -5.61 22.06 -14.90
N ILE A 60 -6.68 21.36 -14.55
CA ILE A 60 -7.78 21.08 -15.46
C ILE A 60 -8.78 22.24 -15.33
N ASP A 61 -8.68 23.20 -16.24
CA ASP A 61 -9.51 24.42 -16.26
C ASP A 61 -10.93 24.17 -16.80
N SER A 62 -11.21 22.97 -17.33
CA SER A 62 -12.49 22.60 -17.94
C SER A 62 -13.55 22.12 -16.94
N LEU A 63 -13.24 22.04 -15.63
CA LEU A 63 -14.13 21.54 -14.59
C LEU A 63 -14.50 22.67 -13.62
N ASP A 64 -15.78 22.76 -13.26
CA ASP A 64 -16.22 23.69 -12.21
C ASP A 64 -15.72 23.22 -10.82
N GLY A 65 -15.65 24.13 -9.85
CA GLY A 65 -14.99 23.90 -8.56
C GLY A 65 -15.52 22.68 -7.79
N GLY A 66 -16.82 22.40 -7.89
CA GLY A 66 -17.42 21.20 -7.29
C GLY A 66 -16.95 19.89 -7.94
N GLN A 67 -16.89 19.85 -9.27
CA GLN A 67 -16.40 18.69 -10.03
C GLN A 67 -14.91 18.46 -9.79
N GLN A 68 -14.13 19.55 -9.71
CA GLN A 68 -12.71 19.49 -9.42
C GLN A 68 -12.44 18.88 -8.03
N LEU A 69 -13.24 19.25 -7.02
CA LEU A 69 -13.13 18.71 -5.67
C LEU A 69 -13.51 17.22 -5.59
N LEU A 70 -14.59 16.82 -6.27
CA LEU A 70 -15.02 15.42 -6.31
C LEU A 70 -13.99 14.54 -7.03
N GLY A 71 -13.53 14.98 -8.20
CA GLY A 71 -12.50 14.26 -8.95
C GLY A 71 -11.17 14.19 -8.20
N GLU A 72 -10.75 15.26 -7.52
CA GLU A 72 -9.59 15.25 -6.62
C GLU A 72 -9.72 14.16 -5.55
N LYS A 73 -10.88 14.05 -4.90
CA LYS A 73 -11.15 13.03 -3.89
C LYS A 73 -11.12 11.62 -4.48
N ILE A 74 -11.78 11.39 -5.63
CA ILE A 74 -11.80 10.08 -6.30
C ILE A 74 -10.39 9.64 -6.67
N VAL A 75 -9.60 10.50 -7.31
CA VAL A 75 -8.22 10.16 -7.69
C VAL A 75 -7.35 9.95 -6.45
N SER A 76 -7.52 10.76 -5.40
CA SER A 76 -6.82 10.54 -4.13
C SER A 76 -7.16 9.18 -3.53
N LEU A 77 -8.44 8.78 -3.52
CA LEU A 77 -8.88 7.46 -3.08
C LEU A 77 -8.23 6.33 -3.89
N LEU A 78 -8.16 6.48 -5.22
CA LEU A 78 -7.50 5.50 -6.09
C LEU A 78 -6.00 5.38 -5.79
N VAL A 79 -5.30 6.50 -5.60
CA VAL A 79 -3.87 6.49 -5.24
C VAL A 79 -3.65 5.74 -3.91
N TRP A 80 -4.49 5.99 -2.91
CA TRP A 80 -4.44 5.26 -1.64
C TRP A 80 -4.72 3.77 -1.81
N GLY A 81 -5.75 3.42 -2.58
CA GLY A 81 -6.09 2.03 -2.89
C GLY A 81 -4.92 1.30 -3.53
N ILE A 82 -4.34 1.86 -4.59
CA ILE A 82 -3.18 1.29 -5.29
C ILE A 82 -1.97 1.14 -4.35
N ALA A 83 -1.66 2.17 -3.54
CA ALA A 83 -0.55 2.11 -2.60
C ALA A 83 -0.73 0.98 -1.56
N ILE A 84 -1.95 0.79 -1.06
CA ILE A 84 -2.27 -0.30 -0.13
C ILE A 84 -2.13 -1.66 -0.82
N LEU A 85 -2.66 -1.83 -2.03
CA LEU A 85 -2.52 -3.07 -2.80
C LEU A 85 -1.05 -3.46 -2.97
N ILE A 86 -0.20 -2.50 -3.34
CA ILE A 86 1.25 -2.70 -3.45
C ILE A 86 1.84 -3.10 -2.09
N GLY A 87 1.44 -2.43 -1.01
CA GLY A 87 1.89 -2.77 0.34
C GLY A 87 1.57 -4.21 0.75
N ILE A 88 0.35 -4.66 0.47
CA ILE A 88 -0.12 -6.01 0.75
C ILE A 88 0.69 -7.04 -0.07
N ASP A 89 0.90 -6.77 -1.36
CA ASP A 89 1.70 -7.62 -2.25
C ASP A 89 3.17 -7.73 -1.80
N VAL A 90 3.80 -6.61 -1.42
CA VAL A 90 5.17 -6.57 -0.91
C VAL A 90 5.32 -7.37 0.40
N LEU A 91 4.26 -7.43 1.22
CA LEU A 91 4.24 -8.27 2.42
C LEU A 91 4.00 -9.75 2.12
N GLY A 92 3.77 -10.13 0.86
CA GLY A 92 3.49 -11.50 0.43
C GLY A 92 2.07 -11.95 0.75
N ILE A 93 1.16 -11.02 1.03
CA ILE A 93 -0.24 -11.32 1.30
C ILE A 93 -0.97 -11.43 -0.04
N SER A 94 -1.76 -12.49 -0.22
CA SER A 94 -2.47 -12.74 -1.47
C SER A 94 -3.57 -11.69 -1.73
N LEU A 95 -3.50 -11.03 -2.88
CA LEU A 95 -4.51 -10.10 -3.37
C LEU A 95 -5.76 -10.80 -3.93
N THR A 96 -5.76 -12.14 -4.04
CA THR A 96 -6.84 -12.90 -4.69
C THR A 96 -8.20 -12.65 -4.05
N ALA A 97 -8.28 -12.60 -2.72
CA ALA A 97 -9.54 -12.33 -2.02
C ALA A 97 -10.11 -10.95 -2.41
N LEU A 98 -9.24 -9.96 -2.58
CA LEU A 98 -9.65 -8.62 -2.98
C LEU A 98 -10.03 -8.56 -4.45
N THR A 99 -9.34 -9.29 -5.34
CA THR A 99 -9.72 -9.42 -6.76
C THR A 99 -11.12 -10.02 -6.90
N VAL A 100 -11.43 -11.08 -6.15
CA VAL A 100 -12.75 -11.71 -6.14
C VAL A 100 -13.81 -10.74 -5.58
N PHE A 101 -13.51 -10.08 -4.45
CA PHE A 101 -14.40 -9.09 -3.84
C PHE A 101 -14.68 -7.91 -4.77
N SER A 102 -13.64 -7.32 -5.38
CA SER A 102 -13.77 -6.20 -6.32
C SER A 102 -14.55 -6.59 -7.58
N GLY A 103 -14.42 -7.84 -8.03
CA GLY A 103 -15.27 -8.38 -9.11
C GLY A 103 -16.74 -8.39 -8.74
N ALA A 104 -17.09 -8.98 -7.59
CA ALA A 104 -18.47 -9.01 -7.09
C ALA A 104 -19.03 -7.61 -6.78
N PHE A 105 -18.21 -6.74 -6.17
CA PHE A 105 -18.57 -5.35 -5.87
C PHE A 105 -18.83 -4.55 -7.16
N GLY A 106 -17.98 -4.71 -8.18
CA GLY A 106 -18.16 -4.10 -9.49
C GLY A 106 -19.48 -4.50 -10.15
N LEU A 107 -19.85 -5.78 -10.06
CA LEU A 107 -21.15 -6.27 -10.54
C LEU A 107 -22.32 -5.67 -9.75
N ALA A 108 -22.21 -5.59 -8.43
CA ALA A 108 -23.25 -5.00 -7.58
C ALA A 108 -23.52 -3.52 -7.91
N ILE A 109 -22.46 -2.73 -8.13
CA ILE A 109 -22.59 -1.35 -8.62
C ILE A 109 -23.19 -1.33 -10.02
N GLY A 110 -22.74 -2.22 -10.91
CA GLY A 110 -23.25 -2.35 -12.28
C GLY A 110 -24.75 -2.63 -12.36
N PHE A 111 -25.30 -3.43 -11.43
CA PHE A 111 -26.75 -3.65 -11.33
C PHE A 111 -27.49 -2.51 -10.62
N GLY A 112 -26.87 -1.80 -9.67
CA GLY A 112 -27.50 -0.69 -8.97
C GLY A 112 -27.64 0.61 -9.77
N LEU A 113 -26.95 0.71 -10.91
CA LEU A 113 -26.99 1.87 -11.80
C LEU A 113 -27.89 1.68 -13.04
N GLN A 114 -28.42 0.47 -13.25
CA GLN A 114 -29.41 0.14 -14.30
C GLN A 114 -30.83 0.41 -13.79
#